data_AF-A0A0F7JS15-F1
#
_entry.id   AF-A0A0F7JS15-F1
#
_cell.length_a   1.000
_cell.length_b   1.000
_cell.length_c   1.000
_cell.angle_alpha   90.00
_cell.angle_beta   90.00
_cell.angle_gamma   90.00
#
_symmetry.space_group_name_H-M   'P 1'
#
loop_
_entity.id
_entity.type
_entity.pdbx_description
1 polymer ?
#
loop_
_entity_poly.entity_id
_entity_poly.type
_entity_poly.pdbx_seq_one_letter_code
_entity_poly.pdbx_strand_id
1 'polypeptide(L)'
;MTTPPPQRSPDPPPPPHLDLTLDLRVLNDENFARSDATCHASHTRLPLLGRPHTHRQYLRLGGSRTLTLNLHCPPALHPHTLRVEAVIHETRPAPARARHHAAVPLRPGLPTPQGLPLHLPGDPHPYAHLTLRCTLIPAGPDPGGALHARACSLGWTPTHLHAVPGGHQLTTDHGALYHDGHTTRALHHHADTHYHARGGPGGPLGLPTGDALTSPGWTLTFAGHTLRHERGHTALLTRAAAAHWPAAGAILGLPVADTTRLDRPPGPLDVTPCEHGTLLVDPTRPARITPRTLRVPPARVTRWLQAHLDPTGSGEQSGQFSDPWPGQPLRYPLTIHTPGGPLTLCVPLALKISPTPDARRETHLNARQAGVIDLPPGTPARAARHTLRVLDDLLRRPLLLATLGAGNHLIGAHVTPDGGLHLDFLPADWT
;
A
#
# COMPACT_ATOMS: atom_id res chain seq x y z
N MET A 1 -53.68 51.31 -33.74
CA MET A 1 -53.14 50.87 -32.43
C MET A 1 -51.86 50.11 -32.70
N THR A 2 -50.73 50.77 -32.49
CA THR A 2 -49.38 50.25 -32.72
C THR A 2 -48.95 49.41 -31.52
N THR A 3 -48.62 48.15 -31.76
CA THR A 3 -48.15 47.18 -30.77
C THR A 3 -46.79 47.63 -30.22
N PRO A 4 -46.57 47.65 -28.89
CA PRO A 4 -45.29 48.04 -28.33
C PRO A 4 -44.21 46.99 -28.65
N PRO A 5 -42.94 47.41 -28.84
CA PRO A 5 -41.85 46.49 -29.13
C PRO A 5 -41.56 45.58 -27.93
N PRO A 6 -41.11 44.34 -28.17
CA PRO A 6 -40.81 43.39 -27.11
C PRO A 6 -39.66 43.92 -26.23
N GLN A 7 -39.91 43.99 -24.93
CA GLN A 7 -38.88 44.27 -23.93
C GLN A 7 -37.79 43.21 -24.04
N ARG A 8 -36.55 43.63 -24.32
CA ARG A 8 -35.36 42.78 -24.19
C ARG A 8 -35.29 42.28 -22.75
N SER A 9 -35.23 40.96 -22.60
CA SER A 9 -34.88 40.33 -21.32
C SER A 9 -33.56 40.93 -20.81
N PRO A 10 -33.46 41.29 -19.53
CA PRO A 10 -32.22 41.77 -18.95
C PRO A 10 -31.13 40.69 -19.11
N ASP A 11 -29.94 41.11 -19.52
CA ASP A 11 -28.79 40.21 -19.63
C ASP A 11 -28.56 39.49 -18.30
N PRO A 12 -28.24 38.18 -18.32
CA PRO A 12 -27.96 37.45 -17.10
C PRO A 12 -26.79 38.12 -16.36
N PRO A 13 -26.85 38.24 -15.02
CA PRO A 13 -25.77 38.82 -14.25
C PRO A 13 -24.46 38.06 -14.55
N PRO A 14 -23.32 38.77 -14.68
CA PRO A 14 -22.04 38.11 -14.94
C PRO A 14 -21.77 37.06 -13.85
N PRO A 15 -21.16 35.91 -14.21
CA PRO A 15 -20.87 34.86 -13.24
C PRO A 15 -20.05 35.45 -12.10
N PRO A 16 -20.29 35.03 -10.84
CA PRO A 16 -19.62 35.63 -9.72
C PRO A 16 -18.11 35.32 -9.82
N HIS A 17 -17.29 36.36 -9.66
CA HIS A 17 -15.83 36.32 -9.75
C HIS A 17 -15.23 36.59 -8.38
N LEU A 18 -14.12 35.93 -8.08
CA LEU A 18 -13.28 36.23 -6.92
C LEU A 18 -12.14 37.14 -7.37
N ASP A 19 -12.12 38.38 -6.88
CA ASP A 19 -10.96 39.24 -7.01
C ASP A 19 -9.88 38.74 -6.04
N LEU A 20 -8.77 38.22 -6.58
CA LEU A 20 -7.59 37.82 -5.82
C LEU A 20 -6.43 38.73 -6.20
N THR A 21 -5.82 39.35 -5.21
CA THR A 21 -4.52 39.98 -5.39
C THR A 21 -3.44 38.97 -5.01
N LEU A 22 -2.58 38.68 -5.98
CA LEU A 22 -1.38 37.86 -5.80
C LEU A 22 -0.22 38.81 -5.59
N ASP A 23 0.26 38.92 -4.35
CA ASP A 23 1.48 39.67 -4.03
C ASP A 23 2.65 38.68 -3.90
N LEU A 24 3.57 38.74 -4.86
CA LEU A 24 4.77 37.92 -4.90
C LEU A 24 5.93 38.71 -4.28
N ARG A 25 6.45 38.17 -3.18
CA ARG A 25 7.63 38.72 -2.51
C ARG A 25 8.81 37.77 -2.62
N VAL A 26 9.91 38.29 -3.13
CA VAL A 26 11.22 37.64 -3.09
C VAL A 26 11.84 37.97 -1.73
N LEU A 27 12.08 36.98 -0.88
CA LEU A 27 12.71 37.20 0.43
C LEU A 27 14.23 37.23 0.25
N ASN A 28 14.89 38.31 0.65
CA ASN A 28 16.36 38.38 0.56
C ASN A 28 17.00 37.35 1.51
N ASP A 29 17.85 36.48 0.97
CA ASP A 29 18.96 35.91 1.74
C ASP A 29 19.99 37.05 1.94
N GLU A 30 20.64 37.09 3.10
CA GLU A 30 21.23 38.26 3.79
C GLU A 30 22.25 39.15 3.03
N ASN A 31 22.52 38.92 1.74
CA ASN A 31 23.57 39.58 0.96
C ASN A 31 23.07 40.56 -0.13
N PHE A 32 21.78 40.92 -0.19
CA PHE A 32 21.25 41.86 -1.20
C PHE A 32 20.72 43.17 -0.60
N ALA A 33 21.02 44.29 -1.26
CA ALA A 33 20.54 45.62 -0.89
C ALA A 33 19.00 45.70 -0.99
N ARG A 34 18.35 46.46 -0.10
CA ARG A 34 16.88 46.67 -0.08
C ARG A 34 16.29 47.16 -1.42
N SER A 35 17.11 47.71 -2.31
CA SER A 35 16.72 48.18 -3.64
C SER A 35 16.46 47.07 -4.67
N ASP A 36 16.85 45.81 -4.39
CA ASP A 36 16.72 44.69 -5.34
C ASP A 36 15.48 43.81 -5.09
N ALA A 37 14.68 44.11 -4.06
CA ALA A 37 13.43 43.40 -3.79
C ALA A 37 12.39 43.75 -4.87
N THR A 38 12.23 42.90 -5.88
CA THR A 38 11.09 43.00 -6.81
C THR A 38 9.83 42.53 -6.11
N CYS A 39 9.04 43.48 -5.59
CA CYS A 39 7.66 43.25 -5.23
C CYS A 39 6.82 43.27 -6.51
N HIS A 40 6.15 42.16 -6.83
CA HIS A 40 5.23 42.11 -7.97
C HIS A 40 3.82 41.80 -7.48
N ALA A 41 2.96 42.82 -7.47
CA ALA A 41 1.54 42.66 -7.21
C ALA A 41 0.81 42.51 -8.55
N SER A 42 0.13 41.39 -8.74
CA SER A 42 -0.77 41.20 -9.88
C SER A 42 -2.20 41.01 -9.37
N HIS A 43 -3.13 41.78 -9.94
CA HIS A 43 -4.55 41.63 -9.67
C HIS A 43 -5.13 40.63 -10.67
N THR A 44 -5.65 39.50 -10.17
CA THR A 44 -6.19 38.45 -11.02
C THR A 44 -7.62 38.11 -10.60
N ARG A 45 -8.56 38.17 -11.55
CA ARG A 45 -9.94 37.73 -11.34
C ARG A 45 -10.06 36.24 -11.56
N LEU A 46 -10.35 35.47 -10.53
CA LEU A 46 -10.63 34.04 -10.65
C LEU A 46 -12.13 33.80 -10.86
N PRO A 47 -12.54 33.04 -11.89
CA PRO A 47 -13.92 32.57 -11.98
C PRO A 47 -14.21 31.57 -10.84
N LEU A 48 -15.33 31.75 -10.13
CA LEU A 48 -15.65 30.98 -8.91
C LEU A 48 -15.94 29.48 -9.14
N LEU A 49 -16.07 29.00 -10.38
CA LEU A 49 -16.54 27.64 -10.66
C LEU A 49 -15.59 26.83 -11.54
N GLY A 50 -14.78 25.98 -10.88
CA GLY A 50 -14.19 24.74 -11.40
C GLY A 50 -13.17 24.82 -12.54
N ARG A 51 -13.07 25.97 -13.22
CA ARG A 51 -12.12 26.16 -14.32
C ARG A 51 -10.79 26.65 -13.75
N PRO A 52 -9.68 25.92 -13.96
CA PRO A 52 -8.37 26.35 -13.54
C PRO A 52 -7.99 27.63 -14.28
N HIS A 53 -7.65 28.68 -13.54
CA HIS A 53 -7.07 29.88 -14.11
C HIS A 53 -5.55 29.74 -14.10
N THR A 54 -4.91 30.08 -15.21
CA THR A 54 -3.44 30.02 -15.33
C THR A 54 -2.89 31.42 -15.41
N HIS A 55 -2.07 31.78 -14.43
CA HIS A 55 -1.29 33.02 -14.41
C HIS A 55 0.18 32.69 -14.69
N ARG A 56 0.82 33.48 -15.56
CA ARG A 56 2.21 33.30 -15.94
C ARG A 56 2.96 34.60 -15.72
N GLN A 57 4.06 34.52 -14.99
CA GLN A 57 4.86 35.69 -14.62
C GLN A 57 6.35 35.39 -14.77
N TYR A 58 7.09 36.33 -15.36
CA TYR A 58 8.55 36.32 -15.35
C TYR A 58 9.05 37.05 -14.11
N LEU A 59 9.94 36.40 -13.36
CA LEU A 59 10.48 36.88 -12.10
C LEU A 59 11.99 37.05 -12.20
N ARG A 60 12.51 38.14 -11.62
CA ARG A 60 13.94 38.30 -11.33
C ARG A 60 14.16 37.86 -9.87
N LEU A 61 14.87 36.76 -9.67
CA LEU A 61 14.99 36.11 -8.35
C LEU A 61 16.11 36.67 -7.49
N GLY A 62 17.07 37.39 -8.07
CA GLY A 62 18.13 38.09 -7.32
C GLY A 62 18.92 37.18 -6.37
N GLY A 63 19.03 35.87 -6.64
CA GLY A 63 19.73 34.91 -5.77
C GLY A 63 18.91 34.38 -4.57
N SER A 64 17.69 34.88 -4.34
CA SER A 64 16.81 34.37 -3.29
C SER A 64 16.38 32.94 -3.56
N ARG A 65 16.31 32.13 -2.50
CA ARG A 65 15.82 30.74 -2.53
C ARG A 65 14.36 30.59 -2.10
N THR A 66 13.73 31.68 -1.64
CA THR A 66 12.39 31.65 -1.04
C THR A 66 11.50 32.75 -1.62
N LEU A 67 10.40 32.33 -2.24
CA LEU A 67 9.33 33.22 -2.68
C LEU A 67 8.15 33.07 -1.71
N THR A 68 7.48 34.17 -1.38
CA THR A 68 6.20 34.11 -0.67
C THR A 68 5.10 34.60 -1.58
N LEU A 69 4.07 33.78 -1.78
CA LEU A 69 2.84 34.16 -2.45
C LEU A 69 1.82 34.58 -1.39
N ASN A 70 1.48 35.87 -1.37
CA ASN A 70 0.45 36.43 -0.50
C ASN A 70 -0.89 36.47 -1.24
N LEU A 71 -1.91 35.92 -0.60
CA LEU A 71 -3.28 35.90 -1.11
C LEU A 71 -4.14 36.88 -0.34
N HIS A 72 -4.74 37.84 -1.05
CA HIS A 72 -5.74 38.76 -0.49
C HIS A 72 -7.14 38.39 -0.98
N CYS A 73 -8.03 38.08 -0.05
CA CYS A 73 -9.42 37.73 -0.35
C CYS A 73 -10.40 38.80 0.15
N PRO A 74 -11.44 39.13 -0.63
CA PRO A 74 -12.47 40.07 -0.19
C PRO A 74 -13.28 39.50 0.99
N PRO A 75 -13.79 40.36 1.89
CA PRO A 75 -14.43 39.95 3.15
C PRO A 75 -15.77 39.22 2.96
N ALA A 76 -16.39 39.28 1.79
CA ALA A 76 -17.73 38.75 1.52
C ALA A 76 -17.76 37.30 1.01
N LEU A 77 -16.70 36.50 1.22
CA LEU A 77 -16.63 35.15 0.67
C LEU A 77 -17.21 34.06 1.58
N HIS A 78 -18.01 33.17 0.99
CA HIS A 78 -18.28 31.84 1.55
C HIS A 78 -16.97 31.04 1.68
N PRO A 79 -16.89 30.03 2.58
CA PRO A 79 -15.68 29.23 2.75
C PRO A 79 -15.35 28.50 1.44
N HIS A 80 -14.15 28.76 0.91
CA HIS A 80 -13.62 28.10 -0.27
C HIS A 80 -12.19 27.66 0.00
N THR A 81 -11.75 26.60 -0.67
CA THR A 81 -10.35 26.19 -0.68
C THR A 81 -9.75 26.58 -2.03
N LEU A 82 -8.69 27.37 -1.99
CA LEU A 82 -7.90 27.68 -3.18
C LEU A 82 -6.84 26.60 -3.36
N ARG A 83 -6.95 25.82 -4.43
CA ARG A 83 -5.87 24.93 -4.86
C ARG A 83 -4.91 25.71 -5.73
N VAL A 84 -3.67 25.83 -5.28
CA VAL A 84 -2.58 26.49 -6.02
C VAL A 84 -1.59 25.44 -6.44
N GLU A 85 -1.37 25.33 -7.74
CA GLU A 85 -0.21 24.65 -8.31
C GLU A 85 0.75 25.71 -8.84
N ALA A 86 1.93 25.82 -8.22
CA ALA A 86 2.99 26.69 -8.67
C ALA A 86 4.07 25.85 -9.35
N VAL A 87 4.35 26.16 -10.61
CA VAL A 87 5.46 25.56 -11.37
C VAL A 87 6.47 26.65 -11.67
N ILE A 88 7.68 26.49 -11.14
CA ILE A 88 8.77 27.42 -11.37
C ILE A 88 9.73 26.75 -12.35
N HIS A 89 10.00 27.45 -13.46
CA HIS A 89 10.90 27.03 -14.51
C HIS A 89 12.04 28.02 -14.65
N GLU A 90 13.27 27.56 -14.46
CA GLU A 90 14.44 28.38 -14.79
C GLU A 90 14.80 28.24 -16.26
N THR A 91 15.12 29.36 -16.90
CA THR A 91 15.66 29.40 -18.27
C THR A 91 17.15 29.05 -18.24
N ARG A 92 17.48 27.77 -18.01
CA ARG A 92 18.84 27.21 -18.09
C ARG A 92 19.02 26.33 -19.35
N PRO A 93 20.27 26.02 -19.77
CA PRO A 93 20.56 24.92 -20.70
C PRO A 93 20.07 23.54 -20.18
N ALA A 94 19.92 23.39 -18.87
CA ALA A 94 19.28 22.26 -18.20
C ALA A 94 18.18 22.80 -17.25
N PRO A 95 16.90 22.78 -17.64
CA PRO A 95 15.83 23.43 -16.89
C PRO A 95 15.57 22.73 -15.55
N ALA A 96 15.74 23.45 -14.45
CA ALA A 96 15.28 23.00 -13.13
C ALA A 96 13.77 23.33 -12.98
N ARG A 97 13.01 22.36 -12.47
CA ARG A 97 11.55 22.48 -12.28
C ARG A 97 11.20 22.17 -10.83
N ALA A 98 10.58 23.13 -10.14
CA ALA A 98 9.94 22.90 -8.85
C ALA A 98 8.42 22.99 -9.01
N ARG A 99 7.71 22.03 -8.42
CA ARG A 99 6.24 21.98 -8.42
C ARG A 99 5.76 21.99 -6.98
N HIS A 100 4.97 22.99 -6.63
CA HIS A 100 4.38 23.14 -5.31
C HIS A 100 2.87 22.99 -5.41
N HIS A 101 2.29 22.19 -4.53
CA HIS A 101 0.85 21.98 -4.42
C HIS A 101 0.39 22.42 -3.04
N ALA A 102 -0.52 23.39 -2.99
CA ALA A 102 -1.10 23.87 -1.75
C ALA A 102 -2.63 23.93 -1.85
N ALA A 103 -3.29 23.59 -0.74
CA ALA A 103 -4.71 23.80 -0.52
C ALA A 103 -4.85 24.85 0.58
N VAL A 104 -5.26 26.05 0.21
CA VAL A 104 -5.30 27.19 1.13
C VAL A 104 -6.77 27.48 1.49
N PRO A 105 -7.18 27.30 2.76
CA PRO A 105 -8.53 27.66 3.19
C PRO A 105 -8.66 29.18 3.25
N LEU A 106 -9.53 29.74 2.40
CA LEU A 106 -9.81 31.17 2.37
C LEU A 106 -10.71 31.53 3.55
N ARG A 107 -10.16 32.25 4.53
CA ARG A 107 -10.92 32.73 5.70
C ARG A 107 -11.44 34.14 5.43
N PRO A 108 -12.76 34.39 5.42
CA PRO A 108 -13.30 35.74 5.28
C PRO A 108 -12.90 36.61 6.48
N GLY A 109 -12.53 37.87 6.23
CA GLY A 109 -12.39 38.91 7.28
C GLY A 109 -11.04 39.03 7.98
N LEU A 110 -10.02 38.23 7.64
CA LEU A 110 -8.66 38.44 8.15
C LEU A 110 -7.93 39.49 7.29
N PRO A 111 -7.44 40.61 7.87
CA PRO A 111 -6.68 41.61 7.12
C PRO A 111 -5.27 41.13 6.75
N THR A 112 -4.84 39.99 7.29
CA THR A 112 -3.48 39.48 7.12
C THR A 112 -3.39 38.60 5.87
N PRO A 113 -2.49 38.92 4.92
CA PRO A 113 -2.25 38.05 3.76
C PRO A 113 -1.85 36.64 4.20
N GLN A 114 -2.43 35.64 3.55
CA GLN A 114 -2.00 34.25 3.73
C GLN A 114 -0.79 34.00 2.84
N GLY A 115 0.37 33.80 3.46
CA GLY A 115 1.64 33.56 2.77
C GLY A 115 1.87 32.08 2.48
N LEU A 116 2.09 31.73 1.22
CA LEU A 116 2.55 30.40 0.79
C LEU A 116 4.04 30.46 0.45
N PRO A 117 4.92 29.83 1.23
CA PRO A 117 6.34 29.74 0.89
C PRO A 117 6.55 28.79 -0.30
N LEU A 118 7.29 29.25 -1.30
CA LEU A 118 7.71 28.47 -2.46
C LEU A 118 9.24 28.41 -2.47
N HIS A 119 9.78 27.21 -2.29
CA HIS A 119 11.23 26.98 -2.32
C HIS A 119 11.73 26.71 -3.73
N LEU A 120 12.87 27.30 -4.07
CA LEU A 120 13.53 27.14 -5.37
C LEU A 120 14.51 25.95 -5.36
N PRO A 121 14.65 25.20 -6.47
CA PRO A 121 15.53 24.05 -6.55
C PRO A 121 16.99 24.45 -6.83
N GLY A 122 17.90 24.22 -5.88
CA GLY A 122 19.35 24.43 -6.06
C GLY A 122 19.75 25.89 -6.28
N ASP A 123 20.99 26.16 -6.74
CA ASP A 123 21.48 27.53 -6.98
C ASP A 123 20.62 28.24 -8.04
N PRO A 124 19.84 29.27 -7.65
CA PRO A 124 18.83 29.86 -8.52
C PRO A 124 19.48 30.78 -9.55
N HIS A 125 19.13 30.61 -10.83
CA HIS A 125 19.44 31.62 -11.85
C HIS A 125 18.74 32.95 -11.49
N PRO A 126 19.28 34.12 -11.92
CA PRO A 126 18.67 35.42 -11.65
C PRO A 126 17.25 35.58 -12.21
N TYR A 127 16.77 34.67 -13.06
CA TYR A 127 15.44 34.73 -13.68
C TYR A 127 14.72 33.38 -13.64
N ALA A 128 13.42 33.42 -13.37
CA ALA A 128 12.55 32.26 -13.45
C ALA A 128 11.17 32.62 -14.02
N HIS A 129 10.55 31.64 -14.66
CA HIS A 129 9.18 31.71 -15.13
C HIS A 129 8.27 30.96 -14.15
N LEU A 130 7.40 31.70 -13.47
CA LEU A 130 6.40 31.17 -12.56
C LEU A 130 5.09 30.97 -13.32
N THR A 131 4.59 29.74 -13.33
CA THR A 131 3.22 29.41 -13.75
C THR A 131 2.40 29.04 -12.53
N LEU A 132 1.40 29.85 -12.20
CA LEU A 132 0.42 29.58 -11.16
C LEU A 132 -0.85 29.05 -11.82
N ARG A 133 -1.30 27.88 -11.39
CA ARG A 133 -2.61 27.34 -11.75
C ARG A 133 -3.47 27.33 -10.49
N CYS A 134 -4.48 28.18 -10.49
CA CYS A 134 -5.38 28.39 -9.37
C CYS A 134 -6.76 27.79 -9.69
N THR A 135 -7.26 26.93 -8.82
CA THR A 135 -8.62 26.39 -8.92
C THR A 135 -9.34 26.65 -7.61
N LEU A 136 -10.48 27.36 -7.68
CA LEU A 136 -11.35 27.50 -6.53
C LEU A 136 -12.25 26.27 -6.42
N ILE A 137 -12.26 25.67 -5.24
CA ILE A 137 -13.10 24.54 -4.91
C ILE A 137 -14.03 25.02 -3.79
N PRO A 138 -15.35 24.77 -3.87
CA PRO A 138 -16.24 24.97 -2.72
C PRO A 138 -15.59 24.29 -1.52
N ALA A 139 -15.50 24.95 -0.36
CA ALA A 139 -15.06 24.22 0.81
C ALA A 139 -16.08 23.09 0.99
N GLY A 140 -15.63 21.85 0.83
CA GLY A 140 -16.35 20.74 1.43
C GLY A 140 -16.58 21.06 2.91
N PRO A 141 -17.56 20.40 3.57
CA PRO A 141 -17.75 20.58 5.01
C PRO A 141 -16.37 20.51 5.68
N ASP A 142 -16.08 21.45 6.58
CA ASP A 142 -14.83 21.50 7.36
C ASP A 142 -14.38 20.06 7.65
N PRO A 143 -13.20 19.61 7.18
CA PRO A 143 -12.79 18.21 7.31
C PRO A 143 -12.90 17.71 8.75
N GLY A 144 -12.60 18.59 9.72
CA GLY A 144 -12.81 18.31 11.14
C GLY A 144 -14.28 18.09 11.48
N GLY A 145 -15.16 19.02 11.11
CA GLY A 145 -16.61 18.88 11.24
C GLY A 145 -17.20 17.63 10.54
N ALA A 146 -16.75 17.30 9.33
CA ALA A 146 -17.21 16.13 8.58
C ALA A 146 -16.77 14.81 9.25
N LEU A 147 -15.53 14.76 9.74
CA LEU A 147 -15.01 13.65 10.52
C LEU A 147 -15.75 13.49 11.85
N HIS A 148 -15.96 14.59 12.57
CA HIS A 148 -16.66 14.60 13.85
C HIS A 148 -18.13 14.16 13.69
N ALA A 149 -18.85 14.71 12.71
CA ALA A 149 -20.22 14.32 12.41
C ALA A 149 -20.32 12.83 12.04
N ARG A 150 -19.36 12.30 11.26
CA ARG A 150 -19.33 10.87 10.92
C ARG A 150 -19.04 10.01 12.15
N ALA A 151 -18.12 10.40 13.01
CA ALA A 151 -17.85 9.70 14.26
C ALA A 151 -19.11 9.65 15.15
N CYS A 152 -19.79 10.78 15.35
CA CYS A 152 -21.04 10.84 16.08
C CYS A 152 -22.13 9.94 15.46
N SER A 153 -22.24 9.90 14.13
CA SER A 153 -23.21 9.04 13.43
C SER A 153 -22.94 7.53 13.62
N LEU A 154 -21.68 7.17 13.90
CA LEU A 154 -21.26 5.79 14.19
C LEU A 154 -21.28 5.48 15.69
N GLY A 155 -21.60 6.47 16.55
CA GLY A 155 -21.52 6.34 18.00
C GLY A 155 -20.09 6.25 18.54
N TRP A 156 -19.10 6.70 17.78
CA TRP A 156 -17.68 6.65 18.17
C TRP A 156 -17.26 7.94 18.86
N THR A 157 -16.40 7.83 19.86
CA THR A 157 -15.92 8.98 20.63
C THR A 157 -14.70 9.60 19.95
N PRO A 158 -14.77 10.84 19.42
CA PRO A 158 -13.64 11.52 18.80
C PRO A 158 -12.53 11.78 19.82
N THR A 159 -11.30 11.40 19.50
CA THR A 159 -10.14 11.56 20.40
C THR A 159 -9.18 12.62 19.89
N HIS A 160 -8.60 12.42 18.70
CA HIS A 160 -7.55 13.31 18.18
C HIS A 160 -7.65 13.50 16.66
N LEU A 161 -7.75 14.76 16.23
CA LEU A 161 -7.75 15.17 14.84
C LEU A 161 -6.35 15.67 14.44
N HIS A 162 -5.81 15.16 13.33
CA HIS A 162 -4.55 15.65 12.77
C HIS A 162 -4.51 15.53 11.25
N ALA A 163 -3.60 16.29 10.63
CA ALA A 163 -3.34 16.22 9.20
C ALA A 163 -2.47 15.00 8.87
N VAL A 164 -2.78 14.35 7.75
CA VAL A 164 -2.03 13.21 7.20
C VAL A 164 -1.75 13.43 5.72
N PRO A 165 -0.79 12.74 5.10
CA PRO A 165 -0.58 12.82 3.66
C PRO A 165 -1.89 12.58 2.89
N GLY A 166 -2.27 13.56 2.07
CA GLY A 166 -3.50 13.52 1.26
C GLY A 166 -4.79 13.90 1.97
N GLY A 167 -4.80 14.20 3.29
CA GLY A 167 -6.05 14.49 3.99
C GLY A 167 -5.94 14.70 5.50
N HIS A 168 -7.00 14.32 6.21
CA HIS A 168 -7.11 14.42 7.67
C HIS A 168 -7.50 13.08 8.27
N GLN A 169 -7.04 12.82 9.48
CA GLN A 169 -7.38 11.64 10.26
C GLN A 169 -7.95 12.06 11.62
N LEU A 170 -9.08 11.46 11.99
CA LEU A 170 -9.67 11.53 13.32
C LEU A 170 -9.60 10.15 13.97
N THR A 171 -8.85 10.02 15.07
CA THR A 171 -8.82 8.78 15.86
C THR A 171 -10.00 8.72 16.82
N THR A 172 -10.50 7.50 17.06
CA THR A 172 -11.60 7.23 18.00
C THR A 172 -11.28 6.01 18.88
N ASP A 173 -12.13 5.76 19.85
CA ASP A 173 -12.17 4.54 20.67
C ASP A 173 -12.34 3.24 19.86
N HIS A 174 -13.03 3.31 18.73
CA HIS A 174 -13.36 2.14 17.90
C HIS A 174 -12.56 2.02 16.60
N GLY A 175 -11.73 3.00 16.26
CA GLY A 175 -10.91 2.98 15.05
C GLY A 175 -10.45 4.37 14.60
N ALA A 176 -10.52 4.62 13.29
CA ALA A 176 -10.12 5.89 12.70
C ALA A 176 -11.04 6.28 11.55
N LEU A 177 -11.21 7.59 11.38
CA LEU A 177 -11.86 8.17 10.22
C LEU A 177 -10.84 8.99 9.42
N TYR A 178 -10.95 8.91 8.10
CA TYR A 178 -10.08 9.58 7.14
C TYR A 178 -10.90 10.48 6.23
N HIS A 179 -10.40 11.66 5.90
CA HIS A 179 -11.04 12.58 4.98
C HIS A 179 -10.05 13.04 3.91
N ASP A 180 -10.32 12.70 2.65
CA ASP A 180 -9.45 12.99 1.48
C ASP A 180 -9.66 14.39 0.88
N GLY A 181 -10.51 15.21 1.49
CA GLY A 181 -10.94 16.52 0.98
C GLY A 181 -12.30 16.49 0.29
N HIS A 182 -12.85 15.30 0.02
CA HIS A 182 -14.13 15.11 -0.65
C HIS A 182 -15.06 14.16 0.11
N THR A 183 -14.52 13.07 0.65
CA THR A 183 -15.29 12.02 1.32
C THR A 183 -14.64 11.59 2.63
N THR A 184 -15.49 11.25 3.60
CA THR A 184 -15.07 10.61 4.85
C THR A 184 -15.13 9.10 4.72
N ARG A 185 -14.07 8.40 5.13
CA ARG A 185 -14.01 6.93 5.23
C ARG A 185 -13.73 6.50 6.65
N ALA A 186 -14.43 5.48 7.12
CA ALA A 186 -14.32 4.98 8.49
C ALA A 186 -13.80 3.55 8.52
N LEU A 187 -12.77 3.31 9.33
CA LEU A 187 -12.12 2.03 9.54
C LEU A 187 -12.22 1.67 11.02
N HIS A 188 -12.66 0.45 11.32
CA HIS A 188 -12.56 -0.09 12.67
C HIS A 188 -11.11 -0.43 13.03
N HIS A 189 -10.82 -0.56 14.32
CA HIS A 189 -9.46 -0.70 14.85
C HIS A 189 -8.59 -1.80 14.21
N HIS A 190 -9.15 -2.99 13.92
CA HIS A 190 -8.36 -4.06 13.29
C HIS A 190 -8.00 -3.75 11.84
N ALA A 191 -8.93 -3.22 11.05
CA ALA A 191 -8.62 -2.78 9.68
C ALA A 191 -7.57 -1.67 9.67
N ASP A 192 -7.73 -0.68 10.57
CA ASP A 192 -6.80 0.43 10.71
C ASP A 192 -5.38 -0.05 11.08
N THR A 193 -5.27 -1.00 12.01
CA THR A 193 -4.00 -1.63 12.39
C THR A 193 -3.31 -2.31 11.18
N HIS A 194 -4.06 -3.10 10.40
CA HIS A 194 -3.50 -3.78 9.22
C HIS A 194 -3.14 -2.81 8.08
N TYR A 195 -3.84 -1.68 7.98
CA TYR A 195 -3.52 -0.60 7.06
C TYR A 195 -2.24 0.15 7.47
N HIS A 196 -2.09 0.46 8.75
CA HIS A 196 -0.87 1.08 9.28
C HIS A 196 0.37 0.17 9.18
N ALA A 197 0.20 -1.14 9.34
CA ALA A 197 1.25 -2.12 9.07
C ALA A 197 1.76 -2.09 7.60
N ARG A 198 0.99 -1.49 6.68
CA ARG A 198 1.36 -1.28 5.26
C ARG A 198 1.77 0.17 4.96
N GLY A 199 2.10 0.95 6.00
CA GLY A 199 2.59 2.33 5.88
C GLY A 199 1.50 3.40 6.03
N GLY A 200 0.23 3.02 6.17
CA GLY A 200 -0.87 3.96 6.39
C GLY A 200 -0.98 5.04 5.29
N PRO A 201 -1.45 6.26 5.63
CA PRO A 201 -1.65 7.35 4.66
C PRO A 201 -0.38 7.81 3.92
N GLY A 202 0.78 7.70 4.57
CA GLY A 202 2.08 8.02 3.97
C GLY A 202 2.67 6.90 3.12
N GLY A 203 2.04 5.72 3.14
CA GLY A 203 2.47 4.55 2.39
C GLY A 203 1.98 4.55 0.93
N PRO A 204 2.36 3.52 0.15
CA PRO A 204 2.01 3.42 -1.26
C PRO A 204 0.51 3.22 -1.52
N LEU A 205 -0.27 2.82 -0.51
CA LEU A 205 -1.71 2.65 -0.63
C LEU A 205 -2.47 3.99 -0.65
N GLY A 206 -1.89 5.03 -0.03
CA GLY A 206 -2.56 6.30 0.20
C GLY A 206 -3.83 6.15 1.03
N LEU A 207 -4.69 7.17 0.99
CA LEU A 207 -5.94 7.16 1.75
C LEU A 207 -6.95 6.10 1.25
N PRO A 208 -7.76 5.54 2.17
CA PRO A 208 -8.81 4.59 1.80
C PRO A 208 -9.90 5.27 0.96
N THR A 209 -10.49 4.49 0.05
CA THR A 209 -11.61 4.91 -0.81
C THR A 209 -12.95 4.29 -0.40
N GLY A 210 -12.95 3.40 0.59
CA GLY A 210 -14.13 2.71 1.12
C GLY A 210 -14.07 2.55 2.63
N ASP A 211 -15.23 2.29 3.22
CA ASP A 211 -15.37 2.03 4.66
C ASP A 211 -15.01 0.56 4.97
N ALA A 212 -14.48 0.31 6.18
CA ALA A 212 -14.29 -1.02 6.73
C ALA A 212 -14.82 -1.03 8.17
N LEU A 213 -16.11 -1.30 8.33
CA LEU A 213 -16.80 -1.20 9.62
C LEU A 213 -17.18 -2.56 10.23
N THR A 214 -16.96 -3.66 9.50
CA THR A 214 -17.37 -5.01 9.91
C THR A 214 -16.21 -5.81 10.53
N SER A 215 -16.54 -6.66 11.51
CA SER A 215 -15.61 -7.60 12.16
C SER A 215 -16.35 -8.93 12.37
N PRO A 216 -15.70 -10.12 12.28
CA PRO A 216 -14.26 -10.35 12.13
C PRO A 216 -13.74 -10.29 10.70
N GLY A 217 -14.59 -10.14 9.68
CA GLY A 217 -14.19 -10.01 8.28
C GLY A 217 -14.44 -8.61 7.73
N TRP A 218 -13.50 -8.10 6.93
CA TRP A 218 -13.59 -6.77 6.32
C TRP A 218 -12.88 -6.69 4.98
N THR A 219 -13.26 -5.70 4.19
CA THR A 219 -12.62 -5.34 2.93
C THR A 219 -12.42 -3.84 2.91
N LEU A 220 -11.19 -3.41 2.66
CA LEU A 220 -10.80 -2.03 2.60
C LEU A 220 -10.26 -1.71 1.21
N THR A 221 -10.88 -0.77 0.52
CA THR A 221 -10.52 -0.41 -0.85
C THR A 221 -9.63 0.83 -0.90
N PHE A 222 -8.71 0.83 -1.86
CA PHE A 222 -7.82 1.92 -2.22
C PHE A 222 -7.91 2.14 -3.74
N ALA A 223 -7.30 3.22 -4.24
CA ALA A 223 -7.40 3.59 -5.66
C ALA A 223 -6.99 2.46 -6.64
N GLY A 224 -6.00 1.64 -6.27
CA GLY A 224 -5.48 0.54 -7.09
C GLY A 224 -5.49 -0.84 -6.45
N HIS A 225 -5.90 -0.95 -5.19
CA HIS A 225 -5.75 -2.17 -4.39
C HIS A 225 -6.94 -2.39 -3.47
N THR A 226 -7.11 -3.63 -3.03
CA THR A 226 -8.11 -4.01 -2.04
C THR A 226 -7.43 -4.84 -0.97
N LEU A 227 -7.44 -4.36 0.27
CA LEU A 227 -6.99 -5.13 1.41
C LEU A 227 -8.16 -5.92 1.98
N ARG A 228 -8.07 -7.25 1.98
CA ARG A 228 -9.11 -8.14 2.48
C ARG A 228 -8.61 -8.87 3.71
N HIS A 229 -9.48 -8.97 4.72
CA HIS A 229 -9.27 -9.82 5.88
C HIS A 229 -10.46 -10.72 6.14
N GLU A 230 -10.20 -12.01 6.30
CA GLU A 230 -11.22 -13.00 6.63
C GLU A 230 -10.57 -14.24 7.26
N ARG A 231 -11.20 -14.80 8.32
CA ARG A 231 -10.72 -16.01 9.03
C ARG A 231 -9.24 -16.00 9.42
N GLY A 232 -8.70 -14.82 9.77
CA GLY A 232 -7.30 -14.67 10.18
C GLY A 232 -6.31 -14.46 9.03
N HIS A 233 -6.75 -14.59 7.77
CA HIS A 233 -5.94 -14.27 6.61
C HIS A 233 -6.11 -12.79 6.23
N THR A 234 -4.99 -12.11 5.95
CA THR A 234 -5.00 -10.73 5.45
C THR A 234 -4.16 -10.66 4.18
N ALA A 235 -4.76 -10.26 3.07
CA ALA A 235 -4.09 -10.16 1.78
C ALA A 235 -4.43 -8.84 1.06
N LEU A 236 -3.40 -8.22 0.50
CA LEU A 236 -3.51 -7.09 -0.40
C LEU A 236 -3.65 -7.58 -1.83
N LEU A 237 -4.80 -7.31 -2.44
CA LEU A 237 -5.11 -7.66 -3.82
C LEU A 237 -4.92 -6.46 -4.73
N THR A 238 -4.40 -6.68 -5.94
CA THR A 238 -4.47 -5.67 -7.01
C THR A 238 -5.93 -5.48 -7.44
N ARG A 239 -6.23 -4.35 -8.11
CA ARG A 239 -7.56 -4.10 -8.68
C ARG A 239 -8.04 -5.24 -9.60
N ALA A 240 -7.14 -5.80 -10.41
CA ALA A 240 -7.47 -6.89 -11.33
C ALA A 240 -7.78 -8.19 -10.57
N ALA A 241 -6.95 -8.56 -9.59
CA ALA A 241 -7.20 -9.73 -8.75
C ALA A 241 -8.50 -9.59 -7.95
N ALA A 242 -8.73 -8.42 -7.35
CA ALA A 242 -9.94 -8.13 -6.58
C ALA A 242 -11.22 -8.22 -7.44
N ALA A 243 -11.17 -7.80 -8.71
CA ALA A 243 -12.31 -7.89 -9.62
C ALA A 243 -12.68 -9.34 -10.00
N HIS A 244 -11.70 -10.23 -10.10
CA HIS A 244 -11.92 -11.66 -10.41
C HIS A 244 -12.23 -12.51 -9.16
N TRP A 245 -11.93 -11.98 -7.98
CA TRP A 245 -12.07 -12.71 -6.73
C TRP A 245 -13.47 -13.27 -6.45
N PRO A 246 -14.59 -12.54 -6.68
CA PRO A 246 -15.92 -13.07 -6.38
C PRO A 246 -16.24 -14.39 -7.09
N ALA A 247 -15.73 -14.58 -8.32
CA ALA A 247 -15.91 -15.81 -9.08
C ALA A 247 -14.89 -16.90 -8.69
N ALA A 248 -13.68 -16.50 -8.30
CA ALA A 248 -12.59 -17.43 -7.99
C ALA A 248 -12.63 -17.97 -6.55
N GLY A 249 -13.06 -17.17 -5.58
CA GLY A 249 -12.98 -17.48 -4.16
C GLY A 249 -13.81 -18.68 -3.72
N ALA A 250 -14.92 -18.96 -4.41
CA ALA A 250 -15.72 -20.17 -4.15
C ALA A 250 -14.94 -21.47 -4.39
N ILE A 251 -13.96 -21.43 -5.29
CA ILE A 251 -13.14 -22.60 -5.66
C ILE A 251 -11.79 -22.56 -4.92
N LEU A 252 -11.16 -21.40 -4.87
CA LEU A 252 -9.79 -21.25 -4.37
C LEU A 252 -9.70 -21.02 -2.86
N GLY A 253 -10.83 -20.85 -2.17
CA GLY A 253 -10.85 -20.46 -0.75
C GLY A 253 -10.42 -19.00 -0.58
N LEU A 254 -9.90 -18.62 0.58
CA LEU A 254 -9.46 -17.25 0.90
C LEU A 254 -8.06 -16.92 0.35
N PRO A 255 -7.73 -15.65 0.07
CA PRO A 255 -6.37 -15.27 -0.27
C PRO A 255 -5.51 -15.27 1.00
N VAL A 256 -4.37 -15.96 0.96
CA VAL A 256 -3.51 -16.20 2.14
C VAL A 256 -2.25 -15.33 2.17
N ALA A 257 -1.96 -14.64 1.06
CA ALA A 257 -0.83 -13.72 0.94
C ALA A 257 -1.14 -12.60 -0.08
N ASP A 258 -0.37 -11.51 -0.01
CA ASP A 258 -0.48 -10.37 -0.92
C ASP A 258 -0.24 -10.81 -2.38
N THR A 259 -0.97 -10.20 -3.32
CA THR A 259 -0.77 -10.39 -4.75
C THR A 259 0.62 -9.93 -5.15
N THR A 260 1.33 -10.78 -5.88
CA THR A 260 2.64 -10.46 -6.46
C THR A 260 2.52 -10.35 -7.97
N ARG A 261 3.36 -9.51 -8.58
CA ARG A 261 3.38 -9.33 -10.03
C ARG A 261 4.50 -10.15 -10.65
N LEU A 262 4.15 -10.96 -11.63
CA LEU A 262 5.06 -11.77 -12.42
C LEU A 262 5.19 -11.17 -13.82
N ASP A 263 6.30 -10.51 -14.11
CA ASP A 263 6.55 -9.93 -15.43
C ASP A 263 7.13 -11.00 -16.40
N ARG A 264 6.32 -11.50 -17.34
CA ARG A 264 6.71 -12.52 -18.34
C ARG A 264 5.99 -12.27 -19.69
N PRO A 265 6.51 -12.70 -20.84
CA PRO A 265 5.71 -12.81 -22.06
C PRO A 265 4.56 -13.84 -21.92
N PRO A 266 3.42 -13.64 -22.62
CA PRO A 266 3.02 -12.47 -23.41
C PRO A 266 2.61 -11.22 -22.62
N GLY A 267 2.51 -11.27 -21.29
CA GLY A 267 2.13 -10.11 -20.47
C GLY A 267 2.30 -10.33 -18.97
N PRO A 268 2.31 -9.24 -18.17
CA PRO A 268 2.41 -9.34 -16.71
C PRO A 268 1.26 -10.18 -16.15
N LEU A 269 1.51 -10.96 -15.10
CA LEU A 269 0.48 -11.73 -14.40
C LEU A 269 0.45 -11.34 -12.93
N ASP A 270 -0.75 -11.11 -12.41
CA ASP A 270 -1.01 -10.97 -10.99
C ASP A 270 -1.23 -12.36 -10.39
N VAL A 271 -0.38 -12.71 -9.42
CA VAL A 271 -0.34 -14.02 -8.76
C VAL A 271 -0.78 -13.84 -7.31
N THR A 272 -1.92 -14.43 -6.96
CA THR A 272 -2.48 -14.36 -5.61
C THR A 272 -2.57 -15.76 -5.01
N PRO A 273 -1.78 -16.08 -3.97
CA PRO A 273 -1.88 -17.34 -3.25
C PRO A 273 -3.21 -17.43 -2.48
N CYS A 274 -3.86 -18.60 -2.53
CA CYS A 274 -5.13 -18.88 -1.87
C CYS A 274 -5.07 -20.20 -1.07
N GLU A 275 -6.05 -20.45 -0.21
CA GLU A 275 -6.14 -21.67 0.61
C GLU A 275 -6.07 -22.97 -0.21
N HIS A 276 -6.69 -22.97 -1.39
CA HIS A 276 -6.84 -24.16 -2.24
C HIS A 276 -6.20 -24.02 -3.62
N GLY A 277 -5.28 -23.07 -3.81
CA GLY A 277 -4.65 -22.85 -5.11
C GLY A 277 -4.02 -21.48 -5.26
N THR A 278 -3.80 -21.09 -6.51
CA THR A 278 -3.30 -19.76 -6.88
C THR A 278 -4.25 -19.13 -7.89
N LEU A 279 -4.69 -17.90 -7.62
CA LEU A 279 -5.39 -17.09 -8.61
C LEU A 279 -4.36 -16.39 -9.50
N LEU A 280 -4.46 -16.64 -10.81
CA LEU A 280 -3.71 -15.95 -11.85
C LEU A 280 -4.63 -15.04 -12.65
N VAL A 281 -4.29 -13.76 -12.71
CA VAL A 281 -5.01 -12.77 -13.51
C VAL A 281 -4.02 -12.06 -14.42
N ASP A 282 -4.32 -12.04 -15.72
CA ASP A 282 -3.66 -11.14 -16.65
C ASP A 282 -4.35 -9.76 -16.51
N PRO A 283 -3.69 -8.70 -16.00
CA PRO A 283 -4.32 -7.40 -15.88
C PRO A 283 -4.62 -6.76 -17.24
N THR A 284 -4.08 -7.31 -18.34
CA THR A 284 -4.31 -6.87 -19.72
C THR A 284 -5.40 -7.67 -20.43
N ARG A 285 -5.81 -8.84 -19.90
CA ARG A 285 -6.85 -9.69 -20.47
C ARG A 285 -7.85 -10.13 -19.41
N PRO A 286 -9.16 -10.06 -19.66
CA PRO A 286 -10.20 -10.36 -18.65
C PRO A 286 -10.36 -11.86 -18.34
N ALA A 287 -9.40 -12.72 -18.69
CA ALA A 287 -9.50 -14.17 -18.51
C ALA A 287 -8.69 -14.65 -17.30
N ARG A 288 -9.35 -15.41 -16.44
CA ARG A 288 -8.69 -16.21 -15.40
C ARG A 288 -7.84 -17.28 -16.07
N ILE A 289 -6.59 -17.43 -15.63
CA ILE A 289 -5.72 -18.52 -16.04
C ILE A 289 -5.80 -19.61 -14.96
N THR A 290 -6.09 -20.84 -15.35
CA THR A 290 -6.14 -21.97 -14.42
C THR A 290 -4.75 -22.58 -14.33
N PRO A 291 -4.03 -22.47 -13.20
CA PRO A 291 -2.74 -23.10 -13.05
C PRO A 291 -2.86 -24.63 -13.05
N ARG A 292 -1.78 -25.31 -13.44
CA ARG A 292 -1.65 -26.74 -13.23
C ARG A 292 -1.16 -26.98 -11.80
N THR A 293 -1.99 -27.59 -10.96
CA THR A 293 -1.62 -27.93 -9.59
C THR A 293 -1.13 -29.38 -9.49
N LEU A 294 0.04 -29.58 -8.89
CA LEU A 294 0.57 -30.89 -8.51
C LEU A 294 0.44 -31.08 -6.99
N ARG A 295 -0.29 -32.11 -6.57
CA ARG A 295 -0.36 -32.51 -5.17
C ARG A 295 0.80 -33.43 -4.81
N VAL A 296 1.57 -33.03 -3.80
CA VAL A 296 2.60 -33.81 -3.12
C VAL A 296 1.99 -34.31 -1.81
N PRO A 297 1.78 -35.63 -1.64
CA PRO A 297 1.18 -36.15 -0.42
C PRO A 297 2.13 -36.02 0.78
N PRO A 298 1.61 -35.98 2.03
CA PRO A 298 2.42 -35.86 3.24
C PRO A 298 3.54 -36.91 3.31
N ALA A 299 3.23 -38.17 3.00
CA ALA A 299 4.19 -39.27 2.95
C ALA A 299 5.40 -39.03 2.04
N ARG A 300 5.23 -38.23 0.97
CA ARG A 300 6.35 -37.87 0.08
C ARG A 300 7.23 -36.79 0.71
N VAL A 301 6.63 -35.84 1.43
CA VAL A 301 7.37 -34.84 2.21
C VAL A 301 8.14 -35.51 3.36
N THR A 302 7.51 -36.42 4.10
CA THR A 302 8.15 -37.23 5.15
C THR A 302 9.36 -37.98 4.61
N ARG A 303 9.26 -38.56 3.41
CA ARG A 303 10.38 -39.25 2.76
C ARG A 303 11.54 -38.32 2.40
N TRP A 304 11.25 -37.09 1.94
CA TRP A 304 12.28 -36.09 1.68
C TRP A 304 13.00 -35.64 2.95
N LEU A 305 12.27 -35.50 4.05
CA LEU A 305 12.85 -35.23 5.37
C LEU A 305 13.71 -36.40 5.85
N GLN A 306 13.22 -37.64 5.70
CA GLN A 306 13.97 -38.84 6.07
C GLN A 306 15.30 -38.97 5.33
N ALA A 307 15.36 -38.59 4.05
CA ALA A 307 16.59 -38.61 3.26
C ALA A 307 17.71 -37.70 3.81
N HIS A 308 17.37 -36.71 4.66
CA HIS A 308 18.37 -35.87 5.32
C HIS A 308 18.92 -36.49 6.60
N LEU A 309 18.16 -37.39 7.25
CA LEU A 309 18.61 -38.13 8.43
C LEU A 309 19.53 -39.30 8.06
N ASP A 310 19.35 -39.88 6.88
CA ASP A 310 20.15 -41.00 6.37
C ASP A 310 20.49 -40.76 4.88
N PRO A 311 21.45 -39.85 4.59
CA PRO A 311 21.81 -39.53 3.21
C PRO A 311 22.46 -40.71 2.48
N THR A 312 23.00 -41.68 3.21
CA THR A 312 23.71 -42.85 2.67
C THR A 312 22.79 -44.07 2.49
N GLY A 313 21.58 -44.07 3.06
CA GLY A 313 20.69 -45.22 3.08
C GLY A 313 21.27 -46.42 3.83
N SER A 314 22.17 -46.18 4.78
CA SER A 314 22.94 -47.23 5.45
C SER A 314 22.11 -48.00 6.49
N GLY A 315 20.93 -47.47 6.87
CA GLY A 315 20.06 -48.09 7.87
C GLY A 315 20.51 -47.86 9.31
N GLU A 316 21.68 -47.29 9.56
CA GLU A 316 22.12 -46.80 10.88
C GLU A 316 21.46 -45.45 11.18
N GLN A 317 20.12 -45.46 11.34
CA GLN A 317 19.35 -44.24 11.52
C GLN A 317 19.37 -43.79 12.99
N SER A 318 19.88 -42.58 13.24
CA SER A 318 19.73 -41.94 14.56
C SER A 318 18.29 -41.47 14.81
N GLY A 319 17.44 -41.42 13.78
CA GLY A 319 16.01 -41.16 13.95
C GLY A 319 15.15 -41.34 12.70
N GLN A 320 13.83 -41.23 12.90
CA GLN A 320 12.79 -41.46 11.91
C GLN A 320 11.71 -40.37 11.95
N PHE A 321 11.44 -39.75 10.80
CA PHE A 321 10.28 -38.89 10.61
C PHE A 321 9.02 -39.71 10.32
N SER A 322 7.91 -39.26 10.89
CA SER A 322 6.57 -39.75 10.58
C SER A 322 5.75 -38.67 9.89
N ASP A 323 4.61 -39.07 9.33
CA ASP A 323 3.63 -38.14 8.77
C ASP A 323 3.17 -37.11 9.83
N PRO A 324 2.83 -35.88 9.40
CA PRO A 324 2.49 -34.79 10.29
C PRO A 324 1.25 -35.13 11.12
N TRP A 325 1.17 -34.55 12.31
CA TRP A 325 0.00 -34.79 13.17
C TRP A 325 -1.29 -34.31 12.51
N PRO A 326 -2.40 -35.07 12.62
CA PRO A 326 -3.69 -34.66 12.08
C PRO A 326 -4.10 -33.27 12.58
N GLY A 327 -4.46 -32.37 11.65
CA GLY A 327 -4.86 -31.00 11.96
C GLY A 327 -3.70 -30.07 12.36
N GLN A 328 -2.45 -30.53 12.30
CA GLN A 328 -1.26 -29.74 12.58
C GLN A 328 -0.28 -29.80 11.41
N PRO A 329 -0.62 -29.15 10.27
CA PRO A 329 0.28 -29.11 9.12
C PRO A 329 1.64 -28.53 9.54
N LEU A 330 2.71 -29.09 8.97
CA LEU A 330 4.11 -28.74 9.26
C LEU A 330 4.68 -29.14 10.63
N ARG A 331 3.92 -29.85 11.48
CA ARG A 331 4.45 -30.43 12.72
C ARG A 331 4.73 -31.91 12.51
N TYR A 332 6.00 -32.22 12.27
CA TYR A 332 6.43 -33.58 11.95
C TYR A 332 6.99 -34.28 13.20
N PRO A 333 6.49 -35.47 13.57
CA PRO A 333 7.08 -36.28 14.61
C PRO A 333 8.44 -36.80 14.16
N LEU A 334 9.46 -36.62 14.99
CA LEU A 334 10.80 -37.19 14.83
C LEU A 334 11.09 -38.12 16.00
N THR A 335 11.25 -39.41 15.74
CA THR A 335 11.64 -40.40 16.76
C THR A 335 13.15 -40.62 16.68
N ILE A 336 13.89 -40.31 17.74
CA ILE A 336 15.35 -40.45 17.82
C ILE A 336 15.67 -41.65 18.71
N HIS A 337 16.52 -42.56 18.23
CA HIS A 337 16.97 -43.71 19.02
C HIS A 337 18.11 -43.29 19.94
N THR A 338 17.80 -43.09 21.23
CA THR A 338 18.80 -42.66 22.21
C THR A 338 19.28 -43.84 23.06
N PRO A 339 20.41 -43.71 23.80
CA PRO A 339 20.86 -44.73 24.74
C PRO A 339 19.86 -45.08 25.85
N GLY A 340 18.86 -44.21 26.10
CA GLY A 340 17.80 -44.42 27.08
C GLY A 340 16.49 -44.95 26.49
N GLY A 341 16.47 -45.32 25.20
CA GLY A 341 15.29 -45.70 24.44
C GLY A 341 14.88 -44.66 23.37
N PRO A 342 13.84 -44.96 22.58
CA PRO A 342 13.34 -44.04 21.57
C PRO A 342 12.68 -42.81 22.21
N LEU A 343 12.96 -41.63 21.65
CA LEU A 343 12.40 -40.35 22.08
C LEU A 343 11.70 -39.68 20.90
N THR A 344 10.40 -39.45 20.98
CA THR A 344 9.63 -38.76 19.93
C THR A 344 9.46 -37.28 20.26
N LEU A 345 9.77 -36.43 19.28
CA LEU A 345 9.73 -34.98 19.38
C LEU A 345 8.83 -34.39 18.30
N CYS A 346 8.19 -33.27 18.59
CA CYS A 346 7.51 -32.46 17.58
C CYS A 346 8.51 -31.51 16.94
N VAL A 347 8.77 -31.66 15.64
CA VAL A 347 9.59 -30.72 14.87
C VAL A 347 8.67 -29.82 14.05
N PRO A 348 8.45 -28.56 14.49
CA PRO A 348 7.68 -27.62 13.69
C PRO A 348 8.57 -27.08 12.57
N LEU A 349 8.09 -27.16 11.33
CA LEU A 349 8.81 -26.73 10.14
C LEU A 349 8.12 -25.52 9.48
N ALA A 350 8.91 -24.70 8.80
CA ALA A 350 8.43 -23.76 7.79
C ALA A 350 9.01 -24.19 6.44
N LEU A 351 8.12 -24.30 5.45
CA LEU A 351 8.52 -24.56 4.08
C LEU A 351 8.70 -23.24 3.36
N LYS A 352 9.79 -23.15 2.60
CA LYS A 352 10.14 -21.95 1.84
C LYS A 352 10.61 -22.34 0.46
N ILE A 353 10.03 -21.72 -0.56
CA ILE A 353 10.60 -21.75 -1.90
C ILE A 353 11.57 -20.57 -2.04
N SER A 354 12.79 -20.85 -2.51
CA SER A 354 13.76 -19.80 -2.82
C SER A 354 14.53 -20.10 -4.11
N PRO A 355 14.81 -19.10 -4.96
CA PRO A 355 14.25 -17.74 -4.91
C PRO A 355 12.72 -17.75 -5.04
N THR A 356 12.07 -16.61 -4.77
CA THR A 356 10.61 -16.48 -4.99
C THR A 356 10.29 -16.98 -6.40
N PRO A 357 9.29 -17.87 -6.58
CA PRO A 357 8.99 -18.44 -7.89
C PRO A 357 8.75 -17.34 -8.94
N ASP A 358 9.59 -17.33 -9.98
CA ASP A 358 9.49 -16.39 -11.10
C ASP A 358 9.41 -17.10 -12.46
N ALA A 359 9.25 -18.43 -12.45
CA ALA A 359 9.28 -19.33 -13.61
C ALA A 359 10.58 -19.34 -14.45
N ARG A 360 11.54 -18.45 -14.19
CA ARG A 360 12.78 -18.27 -14.96
C ARG A 360 13.95 -19.00 -14.34
N ARG A 361 13.97 -19.06 -13.01
CA ARG A 361 15.08 -19.62 -12.25
C ARG A 361 14.73 -20.99 -11.72
N GLU A 362 15.77 -21.77 -11.49
CA GLU A 362 15.67 -22.93 -10.64
C GLU A 362 15.18 -22.48 -9.26
N THR A 363 14.21 -23.21 -8.70
CA THR A 363 13.63 -22.94 -7.40
C THR A 363 13.86 -24.13 -6.49
N HIS A 364 14.21 -23.83 -5.25
CA HIS A 364 14.47 -24.84 -4.22
C HIS A 364 13.35 -24.81 -3.21
N LEU A 365 12.71 -25.96 -2.99
CA LEU A 365 11.81 -26.17 -1.87
C LEU A 365 12.65 -26.59 -0.67
N ASN A 366 12.72 -25.72 0.33
CA ASN A 366 13.47 -25.95 1.55
C ASN A 366 12.54 -26.07 2.76
N ALA A 367 12.91 -26.89 3.74
CA ALA A 367 12.33 -26.87 5.08
C ALA A 367 13.31 -26.29 6.09
N ARG A 368 12.81 -25.52 7.05
CA ARG A 368 13.57 -25.00 8.19
C ARG A 368 12.78 -25.19 9.47
N GLN A 369 13.45 -25.31 10.62
CA GLN A 369 12.77 -25.27 11.91
C GLN A 369 12.04 -23.94 12.09
N ALA A 370 10.79 -24.01 12.54
CA ALA A 370 9.93 -22.87 12.80
C ALA A 370 9.27 -23.01 14.16
N GLY A 371 9.95 -22.53 15.21
CA GLY A 371 9.46 -22.56 16.58
C GLY A 371 10.30 -23.45 17.49
N VAL A 372 9.76 -23.71 18.68
CA VAL A 372 10.45 -24.44 19.75
C VAL A 372 10.20 -25.95 19.61
N ILE A 373 11.27 -26.73 19.79
CA ILE A 373 11.20 -28.19 19.92
C ILE A 373 11.36 -28.49 21.41
N ASP A 374 10.29 -28.96 22.03
CA ASP A 374 10.30 -29.28 23.46
C ASP A 374 10.83 -30.70 23.68
N LEU A 375 11.75 -30.83 24.64
CA LEU A 375 12.15 -32.13 25.15
C LEU A 375 11.12 -32.62 26.18
N PRO A 376 10.71 -33.89 26.14
CA PRO A 376 9.80 -34.44 27.15
C PRO A 376 10.34 -34.25 28.57
N PRO A 377 9.49 -33.87 29.54
CA PRO A 377 9.90 -33.73 30.92
C PRO A 377 10.43 -35.08 31.46
N GLY A 378 11.52 -35.03 32.21
CA GLY A 378 12.20 -36.24 32.73
C GLY A 378 13.15 -36.91 31.74
N THR A 379 13.42 -36.32 30.56
CA THR A 379 14.43 -36.85 29.62
C THR A 379 15.81 -36.93 30.30
N PRO A 380 16.45 -38.11 30.38
CA PRO A 380 17.78 -38.26 30.99
C PRO A 380 18.82 -37.38 30.30
N ALA A 381 19.75 -36.80 31.07
CA ALA A 381 20.74 -35.86 30.54
C ALA A 381 21.58 -36.43 29.37
N ARG A 382 21.89 -37.74 29.40
CA ARG A 382 22.62 -38.42 28.32
C ARG A 382 21.78 -38.51 27.04
N ALA A 383 20.48 -38.83 27.16
CA ALA A 383 19.56 -38.86 26.03
C ALA A 383 19.36 -37.44 25.47
N ALA A 384 19.13 -36.44 26.33
CA ALA A 384 18.99 -35.05 25.92
C ALA A 384 20.22 -34.53 25.13
N ARG A 385 21.45 -34.82 25.59
CA ARG A 385 22.68 -34.43 24.87
C ARG A 385 22.81 -35.12 23.51
N HIS A 386 22.44 -36.39 23.41
CA HIS A 386 22.45 -37.10 22.13
C HIS A 386 21.42 -36.51 21.16
N THR A 387 20.18 -36.35 21.63
CA THR A 387 19.08 -35.72 20.90
C THR A 387 19.45 -34.34 20.37
N LEU A 388 20.03 -33.47 21.21
CA LEU A 388 20.45 -32.13 20.80
C LEU A 388 21.52 -32.14 19.71
N ARG A 389 22.44 -33.11 19.72
CA ARG A 389 23.44 -33.25 18.64
C ARG A 389 22.78 -33.65 17.32
N VAL A 390 21.88 -34.62 17.35
CA VAL A 390 21.13 -35.05 16.15
C VAL A 390 20.30 -33.89 15.59
N LEU A 391 19.63 -33.13 16.46
CA LEU A 391 18.87 -31.95 16.04
C LEU A 391 19.75 -30.83 15.48
N ASP A 392 20.92 -30.56 16.10
CA ASP A 392 21.85 -29.54 15.59
C ASP A 392 22.37 -29.95 14.20
N ASP A 393 22.82 -31.20 14.03
CA ASP A 393 23.31 -31.68 12.73
C ASP A 393 22.24 -31.63 11.64
N LEU A 394 21.00 -32.01 11.98
CA LEU A 394 19.88 -32.01 11.03
C LEU A 394 19.42 -30.58 10.69
N LEU A 395 19.20 -29.72 11.69
CA LEU A 395 18.49 -28.46 11.54
C LEU A 395 19.41 -27.24 11.40
N ARG A 396 20.73 -27.41 11.51
CA ARG A 396 21.73 -26.34 11.30
C ARG A 396 21.65 -25.74 9.91
N ARG A 397 21.16 -26.47 8.91
CA ARG A 397 20.97 -25.98 7.53
C ARG A 397 19.53 -26.19 7.07
N PRO A 398 19.07 -25.39 6.10
CA PRO A 398 17.79 -25.64 5.44
C PRO A 398 17.84 -27.02 4.77
N LEU A 399 16.83 -27.84 5.02
CA LEU A 399 16.69 -29.16 4.42
C LEU A 399 16.17 -28.97 2.99
N LEU A 400 16.96 -29.33 1.98
CA LEU A 400 16.58 -29.20 0.56
C LEU A 400 15.65 -30.35 0.18
N LEU A 401 14.34 -30.12 0.20
CA LEU A 401 13.36 -31.17 -0.08
C LEU A 401 13.29 -31.51 -1.57
N ALA A 402 13.34 -30.50 -2.43
CA ALA A 402 13.28 -30.67 -3.87
C ALA A 402 13.93 -29.50 -4.61
N THR A 403 14.54 -29.82 -5.74
CA THR A 403 14.98 -28.83 -6.73
C THR A 403 14.04 -28.88 -7.92
N LEU A 404 13.48 -27.72 -8.27
CA LEU A 404 12.59 -27.55 -9.40
C LEU A 404 13.34 -26.73 -10.45
N GLY A 405 13.78 -27.40 -11.50
CA GLY A 405 14.57 -26.81 -12.57
C GLY A 405 13.92 -25.58 -13.22
N ALA A 406 14.75 -24.71 -13.79
CA ALA A 406 14.31 -23.59 -14.60
C ALA A 406 13.42 -24.09 -15.75
N GLY A 407 12.32 -23.36 -16.05
CA GLY A 407 11.36 -23.77 -17.08
C GLY A 407 10.28 -24.76 -16.63
N ASN A 408 10.23 -25.15 -15.35
CA ASN A 408 9.06 -25.88 -14.83
C ASN A 408 7.85 -24.96 -14.62
N HIS A 409 8.03 -23.65 -14.73
CA HIS A 409 6.99 -22.63 -14.56
C HIS A 409 6.28 -22.63 -13.21
N LEU A 410 6.99 -23.00 -12.14
CA LEU A 410 6.46 -22.88 -10.79
C LEU A 410 6.18 -21.40 -10.48
N ILE A 411 5.00 -21.16 -9.92
CA ILE A 411 4.50 -19.82 -9.55
C ILE A 411 4.00 -19.75 -8.11
N GLY A 412 3.73 -20.89 -7.49
CA GLY A 412 3.26 -20.92 -6.11
C GLY A 412 3.42 -22.29 -5.48
N ALA A 413 3.44 -22.30 -4.16
CA ALA A 413 3.12 -23.51 -3.40
C ALA A 413 2.43 -23.14 -2.10
N HIS A 414 1.57 -24.04 -1.64
CA HIS A 414 0.91 -23.93 -0.36
C HIS A 414 0.86 -25.30 0.33
N VAL A 415 0.81 -25.25 1.66
CA VAL A 415 0.73 -26.44 2.51
C VAL A 415 -0.74 -26.79 2.67
N THR A 416 -1.07 -28.06 2.45
CA THR A 416 -2.43 -28.54 2.60
C THR A 416 -2.73 -28.88 4.06
N PRO A 417 -4.01 -28.90 4.50
CA PRO A 417 -4.38 -29.18 5.90
C PRO A 417 -3.89 -30.54 6.44
N ASP A 418 -3.69 -31.52 5.57
CA ASP A 418 -3.12 -32.83 5.87
C ASP A 418 -1.58 -32.83 5.94
N GLY A 419 -0.94 -31.68 5.74
CA GLY A 419 0.52 -31.51 5.77
C GLY A 419 1.24 -31.96 4.48
N GLY A 420 0.50 -32.08 3.39
CA GLY A 420 1.04 -32.21 2.03
C GLY A 420 1.38 -30.85 1.42
N LEU A 421 1.69 -30.84 0.12
CA LEU A 421 1.94 -29.63 -0.65
C LEU A 421 1.13 -29.61 -1.93
N HIS A 422 0.64 -28.44 -2.29
CA HIS A 422 0.21 -28.14 -3.64
C HIS A 422 1.25 -27.24 -4.28
N LEU A 423 1.79 -27.68 -5.42
CA LEU A 423 2.71 -26.90 -6.24
C LEU A 423 1.94 -26.40 -7.47
N ASP A 424 1.87 -25.09 -7.65
CA ASP A 424 1.15 -24.47 -8.76
C ASP A 424 2.13 -24.08 -9.87
N PHE A 425 1.84 -24.52 -11.08
CA PHE A 425 2.63 -24.28 -12.28
C PHE A 425 1.80 -23.51 -13.32
N LEU A 426 2.45 -22.62 -14.08
CA LEU A 426 1.78 -22.02 -15.24
C LEU A 426 1.45 -23.10 -16.28
N PRO A 427 0.33 -22.96 -16.98
CA PRO A 427 0.00 -23.80 -18.13
C PRO A 427 1.07 -23.69 -19.22
N ALA A 428 1.41 -24.82 -19.86
CA ALA A 428 2.44 -24.86 -20.91
C ALA A 428 2.06 -24.02 -22.14
N ASP A 429 0.77 -23.88 -22.42
CA ASP A 429 0.19 -23.04 -23.47
C ASP A 429 0.32 -21.53 -23.22
N TRP A 430 0.77 -21.13 -22.02
CA TRP A 430 1.05 -19.74 -21.67
C TRP A 430 2.54 -19.36 -21.83
N THR A 431 3.39 -20.28 -22.27
CA THR A 431 4.86 -20.15 -22.10
C THR A 431 5.63 -19.65 -23.30
#